data_AF-A0A353WYY5-F1
#
_entry.id   AF-A0A353WYY5-F1
#
_cell.length_a   1.000
_cell.length_b   1.000
_cell.length_c   1.000
_cell.angle_alpha   90.00
_cell.angle_beta   90.00
_cell.angle_gamma   90.00
#
_symmetry.space_group_name_H-M   'P 1'
#
loop_
_entity.id
_entity.type
_entity.pdbx_description
1 polymer ?
#
loop_
_entity_poly.entity_id
_entity_poly.type
_entity_poly.pdbx_seq_one_letter_code
_entity_poly.pdbx_strand_id
1 'polypeptide(L)'
;MYDIILNPIKTDDQIGFIGHCLDITDNIKTQNDLSRLKRNYTNIRDELKEINQKTDLIIQNSNIGIWEWDAKTDKVEISGPIFTILCYEPNRDDSEALFWSLVYPQDQEKSYRKFNGLAIGKTNQFHENFRVKHRDGHFFISIPLVLL
;
A
#
# COMPACT_ATOMS: atom_id res chain seq x y z
N MET A 1 -2.30 35.38 24.18
CA MET A 1 -1.46 36.32 23.44
C MET A 1 -2.41 37.27 22.75
N TYR A 2 -2.20 38.57 22.90
CA TYR A 2 -3.07 39.59 22.33
C TYR A 2 -2.37 40.23 21.15
N ASP A 3 -3.10 40.40 20.05
CA ASP A 3 -2.68 41.27 18.96
C ASP A 3 -3.25 42.66 19.23
N ILE A 4 -2.37 43.66 19.27
CA ILE A 4 -2.74 45.05 19.56
C ILE A 4 -2.27 45.92 18.41
N ILE A 5 -3.22 46.56 17.76
CA ILE A 5 -2.95 47.49 16.67
C ILE A 5 -3.32 48.90 17.16
N LEU A 6 -2.35 49.80 17.11
CA LEU A 6 -2.53 51.23 17.41
C LEU A 6 -2.37 52.04 16.13
N ASN A 7 -3.32 52.94 15.89
CA ASN A 7 -3.29 53.90 14.80
C ASN A 7 -3.25 55.32 15.37
N PRO A 8 -2.33 56.19 14.92
CA PRO A 8 -2.29 57.57 15.36
C PRO A 8 -3.52 58.33 14.88
N ILE A 9 -4.03 59.23 15.73
CA ILE A 9 -5.07 60.19 15.38
C ILE A 9 -4.47 61.59 15.56
N LYS A 10 -4.63 62.41 14.53
CA LYS A 10 -4.35 63.84 14.57
C LYS A 10 -5.50 64.59 13.93
N THR A 11 -6.15 65.43 14.71
CA THR A 11 -7.23 66.35 14.30
C THR A 11 -6.92 67.72 14.90
N ASP A 12 -7.64 68.76 14.44
CA ASP A 12 -7.40 70.14 14.90
C ASP A 12 -7.57 70.31 16.42
N ASP A 13 -8.41 69.47 17.06
CA ASP A 13 -8.69 69.50 18.50
C ASP A 13 -8.06 68.34 19.31
N GLN A 14 -7.44 67.34 18.66
CA GLN A 14 -6.95 66.14 19.35
C GLN A 14 -5.72 65.50 18.70
N ILE A 15 -4.75 65.14 19.54
CA ILE A 15 -3.58 64.32 19.16
C ILE A 15 -3.53 63.11 20.09
N GLY A 16 -3.54 61.90 19.53
CA GLY A 16 -3.52 60.66 20.32
C GLY A 16 -3.40 59.40 19.47
N PHE A 17 -3.81 58.26 20.03
CA PHE A 17 -3.85 56.96 19.35
C PHE A 17 -5.20 56.30 19.58
N ILE A 18 -5.73 55.63 18.57
CA ILE A 18 -6.82 54.68 18.71
C ILE A 18 -6.29 53.28 18.48
N GLY A 19 -6.75 52.31 19.25
CA GLY A 19 -6.36 50.93 19.03
C GLY A 19 -7.45 49.94 19.33
N HIS A 20 -7.24 48.73 18.85
CA HIS A 20 -8.03 47.57 19.19
C HIS A 20 -7.10 46.43 19.64
N CYS A 21 -7.64 45.57 20.49
CA CYS A 21 -6.96 44.42 21.04
C CYS A 21 -7.80 43.17 20.72
N LEU A 22 -7.18 42.16 20.14
CA LEU A 22 -7.79 40.86 19.84
C LEU A 22 -7.06 39.77 20.61
N ASP A 23 -7.80 38.92 21.33
CA ASP A 23 -7.22 37.70 21.88
C ASP A 23 -7.01 36.69 20.74
N ILE A 24 -5.74 36.41 20.43
CA ILE A 24 -5.35 35.47 19.37
C ILE A 24 -4.78 34.18 19.95
N THR A 25 -4.97 33.91 21.25
CA THR A 25 -4.40 32.74 21.92
C THR A 25 -4.77 31.44 21.24
N ASP A 26 -6.05 31.26 20.91
CA ASP A 26 -6.53 30.02 20.30
C ASP A 26 -6.12 29.90 18.83
N ASN A 27 -6.00 31.02 18.12
CA ASN A 27 -5.51 31.03 16.75
C ASN A 27 -4.04 30.56 16.69
N ILE A 28 -3.18 31.14 17.54
CA ILE A 28 -1.76 30.76 17.66
C ILE A 28 -1.62 29.28 18.05
N LYS A 29 -2.40 28.79 19.02
CA LYS A 29 -2.40 27.37 19.40
C LYS A 29 -2.77 26.49 18.20
N THR A 30 -3.87 26.80 17.53
CA THR A 30 -4.35 26.06 16.36
C THR A 30 -3.30 26.06 15.24
N GLN A 31 -2.67 27.18 14.97
CA GLN A 31 -1.63 27.30 13.94
C GLN A 31 -0.39 26.47 14.28
N ASN A 32 0.01 26.44 15.54
CA ASN A 32 1.11 25.61 16.02
C ASN A 32 0.77 24.11 15.93
N ASP A 33 -0.44 23.71 16.31
CA ASP A 33 -0.90 22.33 16.23
C ASP A 33 -1.00 21.86 14.78
N LEU A 34 -1.52 22.71 13.87
CA LEU A 34 -1.52 22.44 12.43
C LEU A 34 -0.12 22.27 11.87
N SER A 35 0.83 23.13 12.30
CA SER A 35 2.22 23.05 11.87
C SER A 35 2.88 21.74 12.33
N ARG A 36 2.60 21.31 13.57
CA ARG A 36 3.05 20.03 14.12
C ARG A 36 2.45 18.85 13.36
N LEU A 37 1.14 18.87 13.13
CA LEU A 37 0.45 17.81 12.40
C LEU A 37 0.98 17.67 10.98
N LYS A 38 1.19 18.79 10.28
CA LYS A 38 1.75 18.80 8.93
C LYS A 38 3.16 18.19 8.89
N ARG A 39 4.02 18.52 9.88
CA ARG A 39 5.36 17.94 9.99
C ARG A 39 5.31 16.42 10.21
N ASN A 40 4.45 15.96 11.12
CA ASN A 40 4.27 14.53 11.39
C ASN A 40 3.78 13.79 10.14
N TYR A 41 2.79 14.35 9.44
CA TYR A 41 2.28 13.77 8.20
C TYR A 41 3.37 13.62 7.14
N THR A 42 4.19 14.66 6.93
CA THR A 42 5.31 14.59 5.98
C THR A 42 6.31 13.49 6.37
N ASN A 43 6.71 13.43 7.64
CA ASN A 43 7.65 12.41 8.11
C ASN A 43 7.12 10.98 7.87
N ILE A 44 5.87 10.70 8.26
CA ILE A 44 5.25 9.37 8.07
C ILE A 44 5.15 9.03 6.58
N ARG A 45 4.79 10.00 5.74
CA ARG A 45 4.70 9.81 4.30
C ARG A 45 6.06 9.45 3.69
N ASP A 46 7.12 10.13 4.12
CA ASP A 46 8.46 9.89 3.61
C ASP A 46 9.01 8.53 4.08
N GLU A 47 8.79 8.16 5.34
CA GLU A 47 9.12 6.83 5.87
C GLU A 47 8.39 5.71 5.10
N LEU A 48 7.08 5.86 4.85
CA LEU A 48 6.31 4.91 4.06
C LEU A 48 6.86 4.78 2.64
N LYS A 49 7.23 5.90 2.02
CA LYS A 49 7.80 5.90 0.67
C LYS A 49 9.14 5.16 0.64
N GLU A 50 10.02 5.39 1.61
CA GLU A 50 11.32 4.72 1.70
C GLU A 50 11.15 3.21 1.92
N ILE A 51 10.24 2.82 2.82
CA ILE A 51 9.92 1.40 3.06
C ILE A 51 9.38 0.74 1.79
N ASN A 52 8.44 1.38 1.08
CA ASN A 52 7.89 0.84 -0.16
C ASN A 52 8.97 0.67 -1.23
N GLN A 53 9.81 1.68 -1.45
CA GLN A 53 10.90 1.60 -2.42
C GLN A 53 11.90 0.49 -2.09
N LYS A 54 12.24 0.33 -0.81
CA LYS A 54 13.12 -0.75 -0.35
C LYS A 54 12.47 -2.12 -0.53
N THR A 55 11.18 -2.22 -0.22
CA THR A 55 10.39 -3.46 -0.39
C THR A 55 10.33 -3.85 -1.85
N ASP A 56 10.01 -2.91 -2.75
CA ASP A 56 9.98 -3.14 -4.19
C ASP A 56 11.34 -3.62 -4.71
N LEU A 57 12.43 -2.99 -4.25
CA LEU A 57 13.78 -3.39 -4.65
C LEU A 57 14.14 -4.81 -4.16
N ILE A 58 13.75 -5.17 -2.93
CA ILE A 58 13.94 -6.53 -2.41
C ILE A 58 13.13 -7.52 -3.24
N ILE A 59 11.86 -7.23 -3.49
CA ILE A 59 10.97 -8.09 -4.27
C ILE A 59 11.53 -8.29 -5.68
N GLN A 60 11.93 -7.23 -6.37
CA GLN A 60 12.47 -7.29 -7.74
C GLN A 60 13.78 -8.08 -7.84
N ASN A 61 14.65 -7.99 -6.83
CA ASN A 61 15.93 -8.71 -6.80
C ASN A 61 15.82 -10.11 -6.19
N SER A 62 14.69 -10.42 -5.55
CA SER A 62 14.39 -11.77 -5.08
C SER A 62 13.69 -12.54 -6.19
N ASN A 63 13.98 -13.84 -6.34
CA ASN A 63 13.18 -14.71 -7.21
C ASN A 63 11.82 -15.08 -6.55
N ILE A 64 11.22 -14.14 -5.81
CA ILE A 64 9.97 -14.33 -5.07
C ILE A 64 8.87 -13.57 -5.81
N GLY A 65 7.84 -14.31 -6.21
CA GLY A 65 6.58 -13.73 -6.64
C GLY A 65 5.62 -13.63 -5.46
N ILE A 66 4.99 -12.48 -5.29
CA ILE A 66 3.89 -12.26 -4.35
C ILE A 66 2.62 -12.11 -5.18
N TRP A 67 1.53 -12.70 -4.72
CA TRP A 67 0.23 -12.52 -5.35
C TRP A 67 -0.82 -12.42 -4.25
N GLU A 68 -1.83 -11.61 -4.50
CA GLU A 68 -2.99 -11.42 -3.66
C GLU A 68 -4.23 -11.68 -4.50
N TRP A 69 -5.22 -12.37 -3.94
CA TRP A 69 -6.48 -12.61 -4.61
C TRP A 69 -7.63 -12.08 -3.77
N ASP A 70 -8.44 -11.22 -4.37
CA ASP A 70 -9.69 -10.75 -3.80
C ASP A 70 -10.84 -11.63 -4.31
N ALA A 71 -11.31 -12.53 -3.46
CA ALA A 71 -12.43 -13.43 -3.75
C ALA A 71 -13.76 -12.72 -4.06
N LYS A 72 -13.94 -11.44 -3.68
CA LYS A 72 -15.17 -10.68 -4.00
C LYS A 72 -15.15 -10.13 -5.41
N THR A 73 -13.98 -9.69 -5.87
CA THR A 73 -13.81 -9.06 -7.19
C THR A 73 -13.21 -10.01 -8.23
N ASP A 74 -12.78 -11.19 -7.80
CA ASP A 74 -12.02 -12.20 -8.56
C ASP A 74 -10.76 -11.61 -9.23
N LYS A 75 -10.15 -10.62 -8.58
CA LYS A 75 -8.94 -9.97 -9.05
C LYS A 75 -7.72 -10.58 -8.39
N VAL A 76 -6.73 -10.90 -9.20
CA VAL A 76 -5.40 -11.28 -8.72
C VAL A 76 -4.46 -10.11 -8.94
N GLU A 77 -3.88 -9.60 -7.86
CA GLU A 77 -2.78 -8.63 -7.92
C GLU A 77 -1.47 -9.38 -7.75
N ILE A 78 -0.51 -9.09 -8.62
CA ILE A 78 0.77 -9.81 -8.65
C ILE A 78 1.90 -8.80 -8.54
N SER A 79 2.82 -9.08 -7.62
CA SER A 79 4.03 -8.28 -7.37
C SER A 79 5.28 -9.14 -7.52
N GLY A 80 6.34 -8.52 -8.05
CA GLY A 80 7.63 -9.18 -8.26
C GLY A 80 7.76 -9.92 -9.59
N PRO A 81 8.91 -10.58 -9.83
CA PRO A 81 9.28 -11.06 -11.15
C PRO A 81 8.58 -12.38 -11.54
N ILE A 82 7.44 -12.75 -10.96
CA ILE A 82 6.80 -14.05 -11.24
C ILE A 82 6.47 -14.22 -12.73
N PHE A 83 6.05 -13.14 -13.39
CA PHE A 83 5.79 -13.12 -14.82
C PHE A 83 7.07 -13.27 -15.64
N THR A 84 8.16 -12.62 -15.23
CA THR A 84 9.49 -12.80 -15.81
C THR A 84 10.00 -14.23 -15.61
N ILE A 85 9.81 -14.81 -14.43
CA ILE A 85 10.20 -16.19 -14.08
C ILE A 85 9.38 -17.21 -14.88
N LEU A 86 8.09 -16.95 -15.08
CA LEU A 86 7.19 -17.83 -15.82
C LEU A 86 7.14 -17.52 -17.34
N CYS A 87 7.87 -16.48 -17.77
CA CYS A 87 7.88 -15.90 -19.12
C CYS A 87 6.49 -15.53 -19.69
N TYR A 88 5.55 -15.13 -18.84
CA TYR A 88 4.24 -14.59 -19.25
C TYR A 88 4.26 -13.07 -19.19
N GLU A 89 3.50 -12.41 -20.07
CA GLU A 89 3.30 -10.95 -19.97
C GLU A 89 2.29 -10.67 -18.84
N PRO A 90 2.54 -9.68 -17.97
CA PRO A 90 1.56 -9.26 -16.97
C PRO A 90 0.33 -8.71 -17.70
N ASN A 91 -0.77 -9.44 -17.65
CA ASN A 91 -2.01 -9.03 -18.29
C ASN A 91 -2.98 -8.48 -17.22
N ARG A 92 -3.87 -7.55 -17.59
CA ARG A 92 -4.75 -6.88 -16.60
C ARG A 92 -5.94 -7.71 -16.11
N ASP A 93 -6.14 -8.90 -16.68
CA ASP A 93 -7.31 -9.76 -16.45
C ASP A 93 -6.90 -11.11 -15.82
N ASP A 94 -6.02 -11.07 -14.83
CA ASP A 94 -5.62 -12.25 -14.08
C ASP A 94 -6.70 -12.61 -13.05
N SER A 95 -7.25 -13.83 -13.20
CA SER A 95 -8.26 -14.41 -12.30
C SER A 95 -7.72 -15.68 -11.66
N GLU A 96 -8.37 -16.13 -10.58
CA GLU A 96 -8.06 -17.41 -9.95
C GLU A 96 -8.17 -18.56 -10.96
N ALA A 97 -9.20 -18.53 -11.81
CA ALA A 97 -9.46 -19.53 -12.83
C ALA A 97 -8.32 -19.60 -13.87
N LEU A 98 -7.79 -18.45 -14.29
CA LEU A 98 -6.65 -18.41 -15.21
C LEU A 98 -5.42 -19.06 -14.58
N PHE A 99 -5.14 -18.77 -13.31
CA PHE A 99 -4.02 -19.39 -12.58
C PHE A 99 -4.15 -20.92 -12.52
N TRP A 100 -5.31 -21.44 -12.12
CA TRP A 100 -5.53 -22.89 -12.05
C TRP A 100 -5.42 -23.58 -13.41
N SER A 101 -5.72 -22.88 -14.51
CA SER A 101 -5.51 -23.40 -15.87
C SER A 101 -4.04 -23.64 -16.23
N LEU A 102 -3.11 -22.92 -15.57
CA LEU A 102 -1.67 -23.08 -15.76
C LEU A 102 -1.10 -24.21 -14.90
N VAL A 103 -1.80 -24.63 -13.85
CA VAL A 103 -1.40 -25.75 -13.00
C VAL A 103 -1.61 -27.07 -13.75
N TYR A 104 -0.66 -28.00 -13.65
CA TYR A 104 -0.73 -29.29 -14.32
C TYR A 104 -1.96 -30.10 -13.85
N PRO A 105 -2.75 -30.74 -14.74
CA PRO A 105 -4.04 -31.34 -14.38
C PRO A 105 -3.99 -32.34 -13.22
N GLN A 106 -2.92 -33.13 -13.13
CA GLN A 106 -2.71 -34.11 -12.07
C GLN A 106 -2.45 -33.48 -10.69
N ASP A 107 -2.00 -32.22 -10.66
CA ASP A 107 -1.69 -31.49 -9.43
C ASP A 107 -2.85 -30.55 -9.03
N GLN A 108 -3.76 -30.22 -9.97
CA GLN A 108 -4.88 -29.30 -9.76
C GLN A 108 -5.80 -29.76 -8.63
N GLU A 109 -6.32 -30.98 -8.68
CA GLU A 109 -7.35 -31.43 -7.74
C GLU A 109 -6.87 -31.43 -6.28
N LYS A 110 -5.67 -31.95 -6.04
CA LYS A 110 -5.07 -32.00 -4.70
C LYS A 110 -4.79 -30.59 -4.16
N SER A 111 -4.23 -29.72 -5.00
CA SER A 111 -3.87 -28.36 -4.63
C SER A 111 -5.11 -27.50 -4.40
N TYR A 112 -6.12 -27.60 -5.28
CA TYR A 112 -7.36 -26.85 -5.16
C TYR A 112 -8.14 -27.20 -3.89
N ARG A 113 -8.20 -28.49 -3.51
CA ARG A 113 -8.83 -28.91 -2.25
C ARG A 113 -8.15 -28.30 -1.03
N LYS A 114 -6.82 -28.23 -1.02
CA LYS A 114 -6.07 -27.61 0.08
C LYS A 114 -6.26 -26.09 0.10
N PHE A 115 -6.25 -25.46 -1.07
CA PHE A 115 -6.56 -24.04 -1.22
C PHE A 115 -7.96 -23.69 -0.69
N ASN A 116 -8.99 -24.45 -1.07
CA ASN A 116 -10.33 -24.29 -0.53
C ASN A 116 -10.41 -24.54 0.97
N GLY A 117 -9.56 -25.42 1.51
CA GLY A 117 -9.41 -25.61 2.96
C GLY A 117 -8.96 -24.34 3.68
N LEU A 118 -8.13 -23.52 3.04
CA LEU A 118 -7.72 -22.22 3.55
C LEU A 118 -8.88 -21.21 3.51
N ALA A 119 -9.59 -21.14 2.38
CA ALA A 119 -10.72 -20.22 2.19
C ALA A 119 -11.84 -20.40 3.22
N ILE A 120 -12.07 -21.62 3.70
CA ILE A 120 -13.09 -21.96 4.70
C ILE A 120 -12.53 -22.11 6.12
N GLY A 121 -11.27 -21.73 6.36
CA GLY A 121 -10.65 -21.74 7.68
C GLY A 121 -10.33 -23.12 8.26
N LYS A 122 -10.29 -24.18 7.44
CA LYS A 122 -9.86 -25.53 7.86
C LYS A 122 -8.35 -25.65 8.00
N THR A 123 -7.59 -24.78 7.33
CA THR A 123 -6.12 -24.75 7.39
C THR A 123 -5.65 -23.30 7.48
N ASN A 124 -4.67 -23.01 8.32
CA ASN A 124 -4.13 -21.66 8.47
C ASN A 124 -3.00 -21.34 7.47
N GLN A 125 -2.49 -22.35 6.76
CA GLN A 125 -1.40 -22.20 5.80
C GLN A 125 -1.62 -23.15 4.63
N PHE A 126 -1.28 -22.67 3.44
CA PHE A 126 -1.19 -23.47 2.21
C PHE A 126 0.27 -23.57 1.81
N HIS A 127 0.84 -24.77 1.90
CA HIS A 127 2.21 -25.05 1.48
C HIS A 127 2.19 -26.33 0.64
N GLU A 128 2.24 -26.19 -0.68
CA GLU A 128 2.34 -27.30 -1.61
C GLU A 128 3.25 -26.94 -2.78
N ASN A 129 3.98 -27.94 -3.27
CA ASN A 129 4.68 -27.85 -4.54
C ASN A 129 3.77 -28.41 -5.62
N PHE A 130 3.53 -27.65 -6.69
CA PHE A 130 2.77 -28.08 -7.87
C PHE A 130 3.47 -27.60 -9.13
N ARG A 131 3.22 -28.30 -10.24
CA ARG A 131 3.81 -27.93 -11.53
C ARG A 131 2.97 -26.86 -12.20
N VAL A 132 3.63 -25.78 -12.60
CA VAL A 132 3.02 -24.71 -13.41
C VAL A 132 3.61 -24.78 -14.82
N LYS A 133 2.73 -24.63 -15.82
CA LYS A 133 3.10 -24.61 -17.23
C LYS A 133 3.82 -23.31 -17.55
N HIS A 134 5.08 -23.42 -17.96
CA HIS A 134 5.84 -22.30 -18.51
C HIS A 134 5.44 -22.03 -19.97
N ARG A 135 5.64 -20.79 -20.44
CA ARG A 135 5.26 -20.38 -21.80
C ARG A 135 5.93 -21.21 -22.91
N ASP A 136 7.17 -21.65 -22.70
CA ASP A 136 7.92 -22.49 -23.66
C ASP A 136 7.56 -23.99 -23.62
N GLY A 137 6.63 -24.38 -22.76
CA GLY A 137 6.18 -25.77 -22.62
C GLY A 137 6.97 -26.60 -21.59
N HIS A 138 7.97 -26.03 -20.91
CA HIS A 138 8.61 -26.66 -19.77
C HIS A 138 7.75 -26.54 -18.49
N PHE A 139 8.03 -27.39 -17.51
CA PHE A 139 7.35 -27.39 -16.22
C PHE A 139 8.32 -26.99 -15.12
N PHE A 140 7.96 -25.98 -14.33
CA PHE A 140 8.68 -25.65 -13.10
C PHE A 140 7.95 -26.24 -11.90
N ILE A 141 8.71 -26.76 -10.94
CA ILE A 141 8.19 -27.07 -9.61
C ILE A 141 8.02 -25.72 -8.90
N SER A 142 6.78 -25.32 -8.63
CA SER A 142 6.53 -24.15 -7.80
C SER A 142 7.10 -24.39 -6.41
N ILE A 143 8.01 -23.51 -5.99
CA ILE A 143 8.51 -23.36 -4.62
C ILE A 143 7.40 -22.69 -3.79
N PRO A 144 7.34 -22.90 -2.46
CA PRO A 144 6.10 -22.76 -1.69
C PRO A 144 5.47 -21.37 -1.78
N LEU A 145 4.15 -21.36 -1.93
CA LEU A 145 3.29 -20.23 -1.60
C LEU A 145 3.52 -19.89 -0.12
N VAL A 146 4.10 -18.73 0.16
CA VAL A 146 3.98 -18.13 1.48
C VAL A 146 2.93 -17.04 1.34
N LEU A 147 1.71 -17.34 1.78
CA LEU A 147 0.72 -16.31 2.09
C LEU A 147 1.18 -15.64 3.38
N LEU A 148 1.59 -14.38 3.31
CA LEU A 148 1.77 -13.52 4.48
C LEU A 148 0.43 -12.91 4.89
#